data_AF-A0A5A9FHL2-F1
#
_entry.id   AF-A0A5A9FHL2-F1
#
_cell.length_a   1.000
_cell.length_b   1.000
_cell.length_c   1.000
_cell.angle_alpha   90.00
_cell.angle_beta   90.00
_cell.angle_gamma   90.00
#
_symmetry.space_group_name_H-M   'P 1'
#
loop_
_entity.id
_entity.type
_entity.pdbx_description
1 polymer ?
#
loop_
_entity_poly.entity_id
_entity_poly.type
_entity_poly.pdbx_seq_one_letter_code
_entity_poly.pdbx_strand_id
1 'polypeptide(L)'
;MPNLLAKGRLARWSGVAGASLVTLTTMAGTVLAAAAEHAPDAAHGGEHASGGLPQLNPANFPTQIFWLALTFGVLYYLMSKKALPRVAEVLEARQERISRDLAKAAQLKEEAEAILAQVEKSLAGARSEAQGVIAQASADIEANNQARQAQLNADITERLRSAEASIAAAKDQALANIRAESTGIVRDIAGRLAGVEVDQAQADAAVAAVLEERRG
;
A
#
# COMPACT_ATOMS: atom_id res chain seq x y z
N MET A 1 -15.28 13.75 12.40
CA MET A 1 -15.70 12.70 13.36
C MET A 1 -17.21 12.75 13.50
N PRO A 2 -17.90 11.62 13.69
CA PRO A 2 -18.09 11.19 15.07
C PRO A 2 -17.72 9.73 15.32
N ASN A 3 -17.09 9.61 16.47
CA ASN A 3 -16.65 8.44 17.19
C ASN A 3 -17.84 7.93 17.99
N LEU A 4 -18.21 6.65 17.86
CA LEU A 4 -19.20 6.01 18.72
C LEU A 4 -18.79 4.56 18.97
N LEU A 5 -18.92 4.17 20.25
CA LEU A 5 -18.84 2.81 20.81
C LEU A 5 -17.51 2.41 21.47
N ALA A 6 -17.13 3.18 22.48
CA ALA A 6 -16.74 2.59 23.76
C ALA A 6 -17.99 1.97 24.42
N LYS A 7 -17.97 0.66 24.70
CA LYS A 7 -18.60 -0.01 25.88
C LYS A 7 -18.53 -1.55 25.76
N GLY A 8 -17.76 -2.14 26.67
CA GLY A 8 -18.03 -3.38 27.41
C GLY A 8 -18.55 -4.64 26.71
N ARG A 9 -17.68 -5.65 26.62
CA ARG A 9 -18.06 -7.08 26.75
C ARG A 9 -17.01 -7.82 27.57
N LEU A 10 -16.97 -7.48 28.85
CA LEU A 10 -16.55 -8.42 29.90
C LEU A 10 -17.79 -9.22 30.32
N ALA A 11 -17.55 -10.45 30.79
CA ALA A 11 -18.51 -11.36 31.42
C ALA A 11 -19.42 -12.17 30.48
N ARG A 12 -18.96 -13.39 30.15
CA ARG A 12 -19.86 -14.53 30.03
C ARG A 12 -19.18 -15.82 30.47
N TRP A 13 -18.92 -15.93 31.77
CA TRP A 13 -19.00 -17.21 32.47
C TRP A 13 -19.18 -16.98 33.97
N SER A 14 -20.44 -17.04 34.41
CA SER A 14 -20.83 -17.10 35.81
C SER A 14 -21.96 -18.11 35.93
N GLY A 15 -21.75 -19.16 36.72
CA GLY A 15 -22.86 -19.74 37.47
C GLY A 15 -22.98 -21.27 37.49
N VAL A 16 -22.30 -21.85 38.47
CA VAL A 16 -22.82 -22.88 39.39
C VAL A 16 -22.87 -24.35 38.95
N ALA A 17 -21.87 -25.10 39.43
CA ALA A 17 -22.01 -26.32 40.23
C ALA A 17 -20.64 -26.59 40.87
N GLY A 18 -20.40 -26.78 42.16
CA GLY A 18 -21.21 -26.77 43.37
C GLY A 18 -20.24 -26.66 44.56
N ALA A 19 -20.72 -26.12 45.67
CA ALA A 19 -19.97 -25.94 46.90
C ALA A 19 -19.98 -27.21 47.78
N SER A 20 -18.85 -27.52 48.44
CA SER A 20 -18.72 -28.12 49.78
C SER A 20 -17.25 -28.43 50.07
N LEU A 21 -16.62 -27.74 51.02
CA LEU A 21 -16.35 -28.19 52.41
C LEU A 21 -15.24 -29.26 52.50
N VAL A 22 -14.14 -28.84 53.16
CA VAL A 22 -13.38 -29.64 54.16
C VAL A 22 -12.61 -30.81 53.54
N THR A 23 -11.28 -30.93 53.63
CA THR A 23 -10.50 -31.07 54.86
C THR A 23 -9.02 -31.13 54.48
N LEU A 24 -8.19 -30.45 55.25
CA LEU A 24 -6.90 -30.91 55.79
C LEU A 24 -6.47 -32.35 55.36
N THR A 25 -5.37 -32.51 54.64
CA THR A 25 -4.50 -33.71 54.76
C THR A 25 -3.06 -33.37 54.37
N THR A 26 -2.38 -32.68 55.28
CA THR A 26 -1.06 -33.12 55.71
C THR A 26 -1.25 -34.53 56.28
N MET A 27 -0.76 -35.58 55.61
CA MET A 27 -0.36 -36.88 56.18
C MET A 27 -0.28 -37.94 55.08
N ALA A 28 0.94 -38.35 54.72
CA ALA A 28 1.34 -39.76 54.65
C ALA A 28 2.86 -39.88 54.49
N GLY A 29 3.61 -39.08 55.26
CA GLY A 29 4.88 -39.53 55.78
C GLY A 29 4.60 -40.42 56.98
N THR A 30 4.02 -41.61 56.75
CA THR A 30 4.03 -42.82 57.60
C THR A 30 3.00 -43.84 57.12
N VAL A 31 3.45 -44.79 56.29
CA VAL A 31 3.11 -46.22 56.38
C VAL A 31 4.43 -46.91 56.00
N LEU A 32 5.26 -47.32 56.95
CA LEU A 32 5.04 -48.54 57.70
C LEU A 32 5.70 -48.46 59.09
N ALA A 33 4.91 -48.11 60.10
CA ALA A 33 5.14 -48.51 61.49
C ALA A 33 3.87 -49.24 61.94
N ALA A 34 3.77 -50.53 61.59
CA ALA A 34 2.92 -51.54 62.22
C ALA A 34 3.23 -52.92 61.63
N ALA A 35 4.44 -53.40 61.91
CA ALA A 35 4.66 -54.81 62.21
C ALA A 35 5.46 -54.85 63.52
N ALA A 36 4.87 -54.25 64.54
CA ALA A 36 5.19 -54.49 65.93
C ALA A 36 3.95 -55.11 66.57
N GLU A 37 3.65 -56.36 66.19
CA GLU A 37 2.93 -57.30 67.05
C GLU A 37 3.58 -58.69 66.90
N HIS A 38 4.51 -58.93 67.84
CA HIS A 38 4.60 -60.11 68.70
C HIS A 38 4.92 -61.50 68.10
N ALA A 39 6.20 -61.90 68.27
CA ALA A 39 6.68 -63.08 69.04
C ALA A 39 7.72 -63.97 68.30
N PRO A 40 8.61 -64.70 69.01
CA PRO A 40 9.02 -64.60 70.41
C PRO A 40 10.54 -64.32 70.55
N ASP A 41 10.95 -64.12 71.80
CA ASP A 41 12.31 -64.18 72.33
C ASP A 41 13.43 -64.62 71.37
N ALA A 42 14.29 -63.66 71.01
CA ALA A 42 15.69 -63.97 70.76
C ALA A 42 16.50 -63.28 71.86
N ALA A 43 16.56 -63.97 73.00
CA ALA A 43 17.61 -63.76 73.97
C ALA A 43 18.96 -63.90 73.25
N HIS A 44 19.58 -62.76 72.94
CA HIS A 44 21.02 -62.70 72.73
C HIS A 44 21.62 -61.89 73.87
N GLY A 45 21.69 -62.57 75.01
CA GLY A 45 22.78 -62.33 75.94
C GLY A 45 24.08 -62.70 75.25
N GLY A 46 25.09 -61.87 75.43
CA GLY A 46 26.44 -62.21 75.01
C GLY A 46 27.28 -61.01 74.62
N GLU A 47 27.92 -60.43 75.63
CA GLU A 47 29.30 -59.94 75.56
C GLU A 47 29.55 -58.55 74.94
N HIS A 48 29.69 -57.59 75.85
CA HIS A 48 30.51 -56.41 75.64
C HIS A 48 31.98 -56.82 75.45
N ALA A 49 32.52 -56.59 74.24
CA ALA A 49 33.96 -56.53 74.01
C ALA A 49 34.30 -55.26 73.22
N SER A 50 34.84 -54.28 73.95
CA SER A 50 35.78 -53.23 73.53
C SER A 50 35.59 -52.52 72.16
N GLY A 51 35.19 -51.25 72.24
CA GLY A 51 35.87 -50.17 71.53
C GLY A 51 35.36 -49.80 70.14
N GLY A 52 34.29 -49.01 70.08
CA GLY A 52 33.90 -48.28 68.87
C GLY A 52 32.40 -48.04 68.80
N LEU A 53 32.00 -46.90 68.23
CA LEU A 53 30.60 -46.58 67.94
C LEU A 53 29.95 -47.80 67.22
N PRO A 54 28.84 -48.38 67.71
CA PRO A 54 28.28 -49.64 67.19
C PRO A 54 27.85 -49.58 65.70
N GLN A 55 27.76 -48.37 65.14
CA GLN A 55 27.54 -48.03 63.74
C GLN A 55 28.77 -48.22 62.82
N LEU A 56 29.96 -48.47 63.37
CA LEU A 56 31.22 -48.66 62.62
C LEU A 56 31.78 -50.10 62.76
N ASN A 57 30.92 -51.09 63.01
CA ASN A 57 31.34 -52.49 63.04
C ASN A 57 31.63 -53.00 61.61
N PRO A 58 32.88 -53.41 61.28
CA PRO A 58 33.26 -53.81 59.93
C PRO A 58 32.55 -55.07 59.41
N ALA A 59 31.96 -55.88 60.30
CA ALA A 59 31.18 -57.05 59.92
C ALA A 59 29.89 -56.70 59.14
N ASN A 60 29.35 -55.48 59.30
CA ASN A 60 28.10 -55.06 58.65
C ASN A 60 28.32 -54.37 57.29
N PHE A 61 29.55 -53.93 56.98
CA PHE A 61 29.85 -53.21 55.73
C PHE A 61 29.57 -54.03 54.45
N PRO A 62 29.89 -55.35 54.36
CA PRO A 62 29.62 -56.11 53.14
C PRO A 62 28.14 -56.15 52.75
N THR A 63 27.26 -56.37 53.73
CA THR A 63 25.80 -56.39 53.51
C THR A 63 25.26 -55.01 53.13
N GLN A 64 25.77 -53.94 53.76
CA GLN A 64 25.37 -52.57 53.43
C GLN A 64 25.83 -52.16 52.03
N ILE A 65 27.06 -52.52 51.65
CA ILE A 65 27.59 -52.29 50.30
C ILE A 65 26.81 -53.12 49.27
N PHE A 66 26.43 -54.35 49.57
CA PHE A 66 25.60 -55.18 48.68
C PHE A 66 24.25 -54.52 48.39
N TRP A 67 23.51 -54.08 49.41
CA TRP A 67 22.23 -53.40 49.23
C TRP A 67 22.38 -52.01 48.58
N LEU A 68 23.44 -51.27 48.91
CA LEU A 68 23.76 -50.01 48.25
C LEU A 68 24.00 -50.25 46.75
N ALA A 69 24.83 -51.23 46.39
CA ALA A 69 25.10 -51.56 44.99
C ALA A 69 23.85 -52.05 44.25
N LEU A 70 23.01 -52.85 44.91
CA LEU A 70 21.76 -53.34 44.32
C LEU A 70 20.77 -52.19 44.06
N THR A 71 20.51 -51.35 45.07
CA THR A 71 19.58 -50.22 44.94
C THR A 71 20.11 -49.15 43.99
N PHE A 72 21.41 -48.82 44.06
CA PHE A 72 22.06 -47.89 43.14
C PHE A 72 22.08 -48.43 41.72
N GLY A 73 22.32 -49.73 41.52
CA GLY A 73 22.28 -50.39 40.22
C GLY A 73 20.89 -50.35 39.58
N VAL A 74 19.84 -50.62 40.36
CA VAL A 74 18.45 -50.51 39.89
C VAL A 74 18.08 -49.06 39.56
N LEU A 75 18.47 -48.10 40.40
CA LEU A 75 18.26 -46.67 40.14
C LEU A 75 19.00 -46.22 38.88
N TYR A 76 20.26 -46.63 38.71
CA TYR A 76 21.08 -46.34 37.54
C TYR A 76 20.45 -46.90 36.27
N TYR A 77 19.96 -48.15 36.32
CA TYR A 77 19.26 -48.77 35.19
C TYR A 77 17.99 -48.00 34.81
N LEU A 78 17.19 -47.58 35.80
CA LEU A 78 15.98 -46.78 35.58
C LEU A 78 16.31 -45.39 34.99
N MET A 79 17.33 -44.71 35.49
CA MET A 79 17.76 -43.41 34.96
C MET A 79 18.30 -43.54 33.53
N SER A 80 19.16 -44.53 33.30
CA SER A 80 19.75 -44.79 31.98
C SER A 80 18.67 -45.07 30.94
N LYS A 81 17.70 -45.92 31.27
CA LYS A 81 16.68 -46.34 30.30
C LYS A 81 15.50 -45.37 30.17
N LYS A 82 15.19 -44.55 31.18
CA LYS A 82 13.96 -43.74 31.19
C LYS A 82 14.20 -42.24 31.31
N ALA A 83 15.16 -41.80 32.11
CA ALA A 83 15.39 -40.37 32.31
C ALA A 83 16.23 -39.76 31.18
N LEU A 84 17.33 -40.42 30.78
CA LEU A 84 18.19 -39.95 29.68
C LEU A 84 17.44 -39.82 28.33
N PRO A 85 16.66 -40.82 27.86
CA PRO A 85 15.96 -40.66 26.58
C PRO A 85 14.93 -39.54 26.62
N ARG A 86 14.26 -39.30 27.75
CA ARG A 86 13.28 -38.20 27.87
C ARG A 86 13.93 -36.82 27.77
N VAL A 87 15.14 -36.64 28.30
CA VAL A 87 15.88 -35.39 28.16
C VAL A 87 16.40 -35.22 26.73
N ALA A 88 16.88 -36.31 26.10
CA ALA A 88 17.30 -36.31 24.71
C ALA A 88 16.15 -35.92 23.76
N GLU A 89 14.96 -36.51 23.93
CA GLU A 89 13.75 -36.16 23.16
C GLU A 89 13.42 -34.66 23.24
N VAL A 90 13.51 -34.06 24.43
CA VAL A 90 13.22 -32.63 24.60
C VAL A 90 14.29 -31.76 23.93
N LEU A 91 15.56 -32.16 24.00
CA LEU A 91 16.65 -31.42 23.38
C LEU A 91 16.55 -31.49 21.85
N GLU A 92 16.29 -32.68 21.29
CA GLU A 92 16.04 -32.87 19.87
C GLU A 92 14.83 -32.08 19.39
N ALA A 93 13.70 -32.13 20.12
CA ALA A 93 12.51 -31.37 19.78
C ALA A 93 12.75 -29.84 19.78
N ARG A 94 13.61 -29.34 20.68
CA ARG A 94 14.03 -27.92 20.68
C ARG A 94 14.94 -27.60 19.51
N GLN A 95 15.93 -28.44 19.25
CA GLN A 95 16.86 -28.29 18.12
C GLN A 95 16.09 -28.24 16.80
N GLU A 96 15.14 -29.17 16.62
CA GLU A 96 14.31 -29.26 15.42
C GLU A 96 13.38 -28.05 15.28
N ARG A 97 12.79 -27.56 16.38
CA ARG A 97 12.00 -26.31 16.34
C ARG A 97 12.87 -25.13 15.90
N ILE A 98 14.04 -24.96 16.50
CA ILE A 98 14.95 -23.86 16.14
C ILE A 98 15.38 -23.97 14.68
N SER A 99 15.76 -25.16 14.20
CA SER A 99 16.15 -25.33 12.80
C SER A 99 15.01 -25.03 11.83
N ARG A 100 13.78 -25.48 12.15
CA ARG A 100 12.59 -25.17 11.35
C ARG A 100 12.28 -23.68 11.34
N ASP A 101 12.36 -23.02 12.49
CA ASP A 101 12.09 -21.58 12.61
C ASP A 101 13.15 -20.76 11.87
N LEU A 102 14.43 -21.14 11.93
CA LEU A 102 15.50 -20.51 11.16
C LEU A 102 15.34 -20.74 9.66
N ALA A 103 15.00 -21.95 9.22
CA ALA A 103 14.74 -22.24 7.82
C ALA A 103 13.54 -21.43 7.29
N LYS A 104 12.47 -21.34 8.09
CA LYS A 104 11.30 -20.53 7.74
C LYS A 104 11.62 -19.04 7.71
N ALA A 105 12.42 -18.53 8.65
CA ALA A 105 12.86 -17.15 8.65
C ALA A 105 13.73 -16.83 7.43
N ALA A 106 14.62 -17.73 7.04
CA ALA A 106 15.43 -17.58 5.83
C ALA A 106 14.56 -17.56 4.57
N GLN A 107 13.59 -18.48 4.46
CA GLN A 107 12.64 -18.50 3.34
C GLN A 107 11.81 -17.20 3.27
N LEU A 108 11.26 -16.75 4.40
CA LEU A 108 10.48 -15.51 4.45
C LEU A 108 11.33 -14.28 4.09
N LYS A 109 12.61 -14.29 4.45
CA LYS A 109 13.56 -13.23 4.06
C LYS A 109 13.77 -13.24 2.55
N GLU A 110 14.00 -14.41 1.95
CA GLU A 110 14.17 -14.55 0.49
C GLU A 110 12.90 -14.11 -0.26
N GLU A 111 11.72 -14.53 0.20
CA GLU A 111 10.43 -14.11 -0.36
C GLU A 111 10.24 -12.58 -0.24
N ALA A 112 10.61 -11.98 0.89
CA ALA A 112 10.54 -10.53 1.07
C ALA A 112 11.50 -9.77 0.14
N GLU A 113 12.73 -10.26 -0.03
CA GLU A 113 13.72 -9.70 -0.96
C GLU A 113 13.23 -9.81 -2.41
N ALA A 114 12.64 -10.93 -2.80
CA ALA A 114 12.04 -11.12 -4.12
C ALA A 114 10.85 -10.17 -4.37
N ILE A 115 9.98 -9.99 -3.37
CA ILE A 115 8.87 -9.03 -3.45
C ILE A 115 9.39 -7.60 -3.56
N LEU A 116 10.40 -7.22 -2.77
CA LEU A 116 11.01 -5.89 -2.85
C LEU A 116 11.56 -5.62 -4.25
N ALA A 117 12.33 -6.56 -4.82
CA ALA A 117 12.85 -6.44 -6.17
C ALA A 117 11.73 -6.29 -7.22
N GLN A 118 10.63 -7.03 -7.08
CA GLN A 118 9.48 -6.93 -7.97
C GLN A 118 8.75 -5.58 -7.82
N VAL A 119 8.61 -5.06 -6.59
CA VAL A 119 8.03 -3.74 -6.32
C VAL A 119 8.89 -2.65 -6.92
N GLU A 120 10.20 -2.67 -6.70
CA GLU A 120 11.14 -1.71 -7.28
C GLU A 120 11.07 -1.71 -8.81
N LYS A 121 11.04 -2.89 -9.43
CA LYS A 121 10.87 -3.04 -10.89
C LYS A 121 9.53 -2.47 -11.36
N SER A 122 8.45 -2.77 -10.66
CA SER A 122 7.11 -2.25 -11.00
C SER A 122 7.03 -0.73 -10.88
N LEU A 123 7.67 -0.15 -9.86
CA LEU A 123 7.73 1.29 -9.63
C LEU A 123 8.56 1.99 -10.70
N ALA A 124 9.69 1.41 -11.09
CA ALA A 124 10.51 1.89 -12.19
C ALA A 124 9.75 1.83 -13.52
N GLY A 125 9.06 0.72 -13.80
CA GLY A 125 8.20 0.56 -14.97
C GLY A 125 7.08 1.60 -15.02
N ALA A 126 6.32 1.75 -13.93
CA ALA A 126 5.24 2.72 -13.84
C ALA A 126 5.72 4.17 -14.01
N ARG A 127 6.91 4.52 -13.46
CA ARG A 127 7.52 5.84 -13.67
C ARG A 127 7.90 6.07 -15.12
N SER A 128 8.49 5.07 -15.78
CA SER A 128 8.84 5.15 -17.20
C SER A 128 7.60 5.28 -18.08
N GLU A 129 6.54 4.53 -17.78
CA GLU A 129 5.27 4.60 -18.50
C GLU A 129 4.61 5.97 -18.33
N ALA A 130 4.55 6.49 -17.09
CA ALA A 130 4.03 7.82 -16.82
C ALA A 130 4.79 8.92 -17.57
N GLN A 131 6.13 8.84 -17.60
CA GLN A 131 6.95 9.76 -18.39
C GLN A 131 6.65 9.64 -19.89
N GLY A 132 6.48 8.42 -20.40
CA GLY A 132 6.08 8.17 -21.79
C GLY A 132 4.73 8.79 -22.13
N VAL A 133 3.72 8.61 -21.27
CA VAL A 133 2.39 9.20 -21.45
C VAL A 133 2.45 10.72 -21.41
N ILE A 134 3.21 11.32 -20.50
CA ILE A 134 3.38 12.78 -20.42
C ILE A 134 4.06 13.32 -21.68
N ALA A 135 5.11 12.65 -22.16
CA ALA A 135 5.82 13.03 -23.38
C ALA A 135 4.90 12.95 -24.61
N GLN A 136 4.15 11.86 -24.73
CA GLN A 136 3.19 11.67 -25.83
C GLN A 136 2.07 12.71 -25.77
N ALA A 137 1.44 12.92 -24.61
CA ALA A 137 0.41 13.95 -24.45
C ALA A 137 0.93 15.36 -24.77
N SER A 138 2.17 15.68 -24.37
CA SER A 138 2.78 16.98 -24.71
C SER A 138 3.00 17.12 -26.22
N ALA A 139 3.48 16.07 -26.89
CA ALA A 139 3.65 16.07 -28.34
C ALA A 139 2.30 16.21 -29.07
N ASP A 140 1.26 15.51 -28.61
CA ASP A 140 -0.08 15.58 -29.19
C ASP A 140 -0.71 16.95 -28.99
N ILE A 141 -0.52 17.58 -27.82
CA ILE A 141 -0.98 18.95 -27.54
C ILE A 141 -0.29 19.93 -28.48
N GLU A 142 1.03 19.83 -28.63
CA GLU A 142 1.80 20.71 -29.51
C GLU A 142 1.37 20.56 -30.98
N ALA A 143 1.22 19.33 -31.46
CA ALA A 143 0.73 19.06 -32.81
C ALA A 143 -0.68 19.62 -33.04
N ASN A 144 -1.59 19.44 -32.08
CA ASN A 144 -2.95 19.99 -32.17
C ASN A 144 -2.97 21.52 -32.13
N ASN A 145 -2.11 22.14 -31.32
CA ASN A 145 -1.98 23.59 -31.25
C ASN A 145 -1.47 24.16 -32.58
N GLN A 146 -0.43 23.54 -33.17
CA GLN A 146 0.10 23.94 -34.47
C GLN A 146 -0.95 23.79 -35.57
N ALA A 147 -1.68 22.67 -35.61
CA ALA A 147 -2.76 22.45 -36.56
C ALA A 147 -3.89 23.48 -36.41
N ARG A 148 -4.32 23.76 -35.17
CA ARG A 148 -5.36 24.76 -34.87
C ARG A 148 -4.90 26.18 -35.23
N GLN A 149 -3.65 26.53 -34.96
CA GLN A 149 -3.09 27.82 -35.31
C GLN A 149 -3.02 28.00 -36.83
N ALA A 150 -2.61 26.95 -37.56
CA ALA A 150 -2.60 26.95 -39.02
C ALA A 150 -4.00 27.13 -39.61
N GLN A 151 -5.00 26.41 -39.10
CA GLN A 151 -6.40 26.57 -39.50
C GLN A 151 -6.92 27.98 -39.20
N LEU A 152 -6.68 28.48 -37.98
CA LEU A 152 -7.11 29.82 -37.59
C LEU A 152 -6.48 30.91 -38.48
N ASN A 153 -5.19 30.78 -38.79
CA ASN A 153 -4.51 31.72 -39.69
C ASN A 153 -5.10 31.67 -41.10
N ALA A 154 -5.45 30.49 -41.60
CA ALA A 154 -6.12 30.34 -42.90
C ALA A 154 -7.51 31.00 -42.90
N ASP A 155 -8.30 30.76 -41.86
CA ASP A 155 -9.63 31.36 -41.69
C ASP A 155 -9.58 32.89 -41.56
N ILE A 156 -8.60 33.42 -40.81
CA ILE A 156 -8.37 34.86 -40.69
C ILE A 156 -8.00 35.44 -42.05
N THR A 157 -7.11 34.79 -42.79
CA THR A 157 -6.69 35.25 -44.14
C THR A 157 -7.88 35.27 -45.10
N GLU A 158 -8.74 34.26 -45.06
CA GLU A 158 -9.97 34.19 -45.86
C GLU A 158 -10.94 35.33 -45.53
N ARG A 159 -11.20 35.54 -44.23
CA ARG A 159 -12.07 36.61 -43.74
C ARG A 159 -11.53 37.99 -44.11
N LEU A 160 -10.21 38.19 -44.01
CA LEU A 160 -9.57 39.43 -44.39
C LEU A 160 -9.77 39.71 -45.89
N ARG A 161 -9.51 38.72 -46.75
CA ARG A 161 -9.71 38.85 -48.20
C ARG A 161 -11.17 39.14 -48.56
N SER A 162 -12.11 38.45 -47.92
CA SER A 162 -13.55 38.70 -48.12
C SER A 162 -13.93 40.12 -47.66
N ALA A 163 -13.42 40.58 -46.53
CA ALA A 163 -13.69 41.92 -46.02
C ALA A 163 -13.10 43.00 -46.94
N GLU A 164 -11.87 42.81 -47.42
CA GLU A 164 -11.23 43.69 -48.41
C GLU A 164 -12.05 43.78 -49.70
N ALA A 165 -12.54 42.64 -50.22
CA ALA A 165 -13.40 42.60 -51.39
C ALA A 165 -14.74 43.32 -51.16
N SER A 166 -15.38 43.13 -50.00
CA SER A 166 -16.61 43.84 -49.63
C SER A 166 -16.39 45.35 -49.49
N ILE A 167 -15.26 45.78 -48.90
CA ILE A 167 -14.91 47.20 -48.78
C ILE A 167 -14.68 47.81 -50.17
N ALA A 168 -13.98 47.11 -51.06
CA ALA A 168 -13.77 47.56 -52.44
C ALA A 168 -15.10 47.72 -53.19
N ALA A 169 -15.98 46.71 -53.11
CA ALA A 169 -17.30 46.77 -53.73
C ALA A 169 -18.17 47.90 -53.16
N ALA A 170 -18.19 48.08 -51.84
CA ALA A 170 -18.93 49.17 -51.19
C ALA A 170 -18.39 50.55 -51.59
N LYS A 171 -17.07 50.69 -51.73
CA LYS A 171 -16.43 51.92 -52.22
C LYS A 171 -16.83 52.21 -53.66
N ASP A 172 -16.78 51.22 -54.54
CA ASP A 172 -17.14 51.40 -55.95
C ASP A 172 -18.63 51.75 -56.09
N GLN A 173 -19.51 51.11 -55.32
CA GLN A 173 -20.92 51.44 -55.26
C GLN A 173 -21.16 52.86 -54.73
N ALA A 174 -20.48 53.28 -53.66
CA ALA A 174 -20.59 54.63 -53.13
C ALA A 174 -20.14 55.69 -54.15
N LEU A 175 -19.01 55.45 -54.85
CA LEU A 175 -18.53 56.32 -55.91
C LEU A 175 -19.50 56.38 -57.10
N ALA A 176 -20.11 55.25 -57.48
CA ALA A 176 -21.14 55.21 -58.52
C ALA A 176 -22.39 56.01 -58.13
N ASN A 177 -22.86 55.87 -56.89
CA ASN A 177 -24.00 56.62 -56.37
C ASN A 177 -23.72 58.14 -56.34
N ILE A 178 -22.53 58.55 -55.87
CA ILE A 178 -22.13 59.96 -55.87
C ILE A 178 -22.09 60.53 -57.29
N ARG A 179 -21.57 59.79 -58.27
CA ARG A 179 -21.59 60.22 -59.68
C ARG A 179 -23.01 60.41 -60.19
N ALA A 180 -23.87 59.42 -60.00
CA ALA A 180 -25.26 59.47 -60.47
C ALA A 180 -26.05 60.64 -59.84
N GLU A 181 -25.89 60.85 -58.53
CA GLU A 181 -26.53 61.96 -57.80
C GLU A 181 -25.98 63.32 -58.25
N SER A 182 -24.66 63.42 -58.45
CA SER A 182 -24.03 64.64 -58.97
C SER A 182 -24.50 64.98 -60.39
N THR A 183 -24.58 64.01 -61.31
CA THR A 183 -25.14 64.20 -62.66
C THR A 183 -26.60 64.65 -62.58
N GLY A 184 -27.39 64.08 -61.66
CA GLY A 184 -28.77 64.49 -61.40
C GLY A 184 -28.88 65.95 -60.98
N ILE A 185 -28.08 66.37 -59.98
CA ILE A 185 -28.03 67.75 -59.49
C ILE A 185 -27.58 68.71 -60.59
N VAL A 186 -26.52 68.38 -61.35
CA VAL A 186 -26.01 69.23 -62.44
C VAL A 186 -27.06 69.44 -63.52
N ARG A 187 -27.83 68.40 -63.89
CA ARG A 187 -28.93 68.54 -64.85
C ARG A 187 -30.07 69.41 -64.33
N ASP A 188 -30.48 69.25 -63.07
CA ASP A 188 -31.54 70.10 -62.48
C ASP A 188 -31.11 71.57 -62.43
N ILE A 189 -29.85 71.84 -62.06
CA ILE A 189 -29.29 73.20 -62.07
C ILE A 189 -29.21 73.76 -63.50
N ALA A 190 -28.71 72.99 -64.47
CA ALA A 190 -28.59 73.43 -65.86
C ALA A 190 -29.96 73.73 -66.49
N GLY A 191 -30.96 72.88 -66.25
CA GLY A 191 -32.32 73.10 -66.72
C GLY A 191 -32.97 74.34 -66.11
N ARG A 192 -32.79 74.57 -64.80
CA ARG A 192 -33.36 75.74 -64.09
C ARG A 192 -32.67 77.06 -64.44
N LEU A 193 -31.36 77.07 -64.64
CA LEU A 193 -30.57 78.30 -64.81
C LEU A 193 -30.36 78.69 -66.28
N ALA A 194 -30.04 77.73 -67.14
CA ALA A 194 -29.73 77.98 -68.55
C ALA A 194 -30.94 77.79 -69.48
N GLY A 195 -32.01 77.13 -69.03
CA GLY A 195 -33.20 76.84 -69.85
C GLY A 195 -32.93 75.85 -70.99
N VAL A 196 -31.83 75.09 -70.91
CA VAL A 196 -31.41 74.10 -71.91
C VAL A 196 -31.56 72.71 -71.29
N GLU A 197 -32.23 71.78 -72.00
CA GLU A 197 -32.19 70.36 -71.63
C GLU A 197 -30.82 69.78 -71.97
N VAL A 198 -30.10 69.35 -70.95
CA VAL A 198 -28.81 68.66 -71.12
C VAL A 198 -29.08 67.16 -71.17
N ASP A 199 -28.68 66.53 -72.27
CA ASP A 199 -28.76 65.09 -72.43
C ASP A 199 -27.91 64.35 -71.38
N GLN A 200 -28.37 63.17 -70.97
CA GLN A 200 -27.73 62.37 -69.92
C GLN A 200 -26.27 62.07 -70.26
N ALA A 201 -25.98 61.75 -71.52
CA ALA A 201 -24.62 61.44 -71.96
C ALA A 201 -23.68 62.65 -71.87
N GLN A 202 -24.18 63.87 -72.11
CA GLN A 202 -23.38 65.09 -72.03
C GLN A 202 -23.10 65.49 -70.58
N ALA A 203 -24.09 65.34 -69.69
CA ALA A 203 -23.90 65.60 -68.26
C ALA A 203 -22.93 64.61 -67.62
N ASP A 204 -23.02 63.32 -67.96
CA ASP A 204 -22.10 62.29 -67.46
C ASP A 204 -20.66 62.52 -67.94
N ALA A 205 -20.48 62.92 -69.21
CA ALA A 205 -19.15 63.24 -69.75
C ALA A 205 -18.50 64.45 -69.06
N ALA A 206 -19.27 65.50 -68.76
CA ALA A 206 -18.77 66.69 -68.09
C ALA A 206 -18.37 66.40 -66.63
N VAL A 207 -19.19 65.65 -65.88
CA VAL A 207 -18.89 65.24 -64.50
C VAL A 207 -17.67 64.31 -64.47
N ALA A 208 -17.56 63.37 -65.41
CA ALA A 208 -16.42 62.48 -65.52
C ALA A 208 -15.10 63.23 -65.77
N ALA A 209 -15.10 64.22 -66.66
CA ALA A 209 -13.91 65.04 -66.95
C ALA A 209 -13.39 65.79 -65.71
N VAL A 210 -14.29 66.39 -64.93
CA VAL A 210 -13.94 67.13 -63.69
C VAL A 210 -13.43 66.18 -62.60
N LEU A 211 -13.99 64.97 -62.50
CA LEU A 211 -13.55 63.97 -61.52
C LEU A 211 -12.17 63.39 -61.84
N GLU A 212 -11.84 63.19 -63.12
CA GLU A 212 -10.50 62.73 -63.56
C GLU A 212 -9.44 63.82 -63.34
N GLU A 213 -9.75 65.09 -63.61
CA GLU A 213 -8.84 66.22 -63.38
C GLU A 213 -8.47 66.38 -61.89
N ARG A 214 -9.40 66.12 -60.97
CA ARG A 214 -9.18 66.16 -59.51
C ARG A 214 -8.43 64.94 -58.95
N ARG A 215 -8.32 63.85 -59.71
CA ARG A 215 -7.75 62.58 -59.26
C ARG A 215 -6.26 62.42 -59.63
N GLY A 216 -5.75 63.20 -60.58
CA GLY A 216 -4.31 63.36 -60.84
C GLY A 216 -3.64 64.27 -59.83
#